data_AF-A0A9P4XZ24-F1
#
_entry.id   AF-A0A9P4XZ24-F1
#
_cell.length_a   1.000
_cell.length_b   1.000
_cell.length_c   1.000
_cell.angle_alpha   90.00
_cell.angle_beta   90.00
_cell.angle_gamma   90.00
#
_symmetry.space_group_name_H-M   'P 1'
#
loop_
_entity.id
_entity.type
_entity.pdbx_description
1 polymer ?
#
loop_
_entity_poly.entity_id
_entity_poly.type
_entity_poly.pdbx_seq_one_letter_code
_entity_poly.pdbx_strand_id
1 'polypeptide(L)'
;DVTFWILRDPEQSGGRDRLAMQILFRFHKGHQIKRVPTTFLFVEEKLPIICPISHILAKALAEGAIAIGEPNDAASFFATRINRPGIKIRWKEESLHKPLFRKSAKTLQGYDKIDEPLTQSIFNDHSQRLGKEVGLEELLQNYCYRRGFAETVDRHYRQSVRDQTLRHQPRSDTYQMAYHNSRVNAVVQDAFLGRGTSSPYLAVMNHMSIRRNEKAPKIVPSEVMDMIGPSKLVRRLAAELGNIRDLLGVKYGKPTLAIGDDLLQLKQKENELRAAKQSQCRKVLQHMRAEFFQMSDDDQ
;
A
#
# COMPACT_ATOMS: atom_id res chain seq x y z
N ASP A 1 8.24 -17.96 5.02
CA ASP A 1 6.81 -17.62 4.75
C ASP A 1 6.48 -17.52 3.29
N VAL A 2 7.43 -17.08 2.47
CA VAL A 2 7.31 -17.17 1.02
C VAL A 2 7.94 -18.48 0.55
N THR A 3 7.22 -19.25 -0.24
CA THR A 3 7.76 -20.42 -0.95
C THR A 3 7.59 -20.21 -2.44
N PHE A 4 8.69 -20.23 -3.20
CA PHE A 4 8.64 -20.24 -4.66
C PHE A 4 8.69 -21.64 -5.22
N TRP A 5 7.99 -21.79 -6.33
CA TRP A 5 7.89 -23.03 -7.07
C TRP A 5 8.08 -22.75 -8.56
N ILE A 6 8.75 -23.67 -9.22
CA ILE A 6 8.66 -23.87 -10.67
C ILE A 6 7.74 -25.07 -10.82
N LEU A 7 6.59 -24.89 -11.46
CA LEU A 7 5.63 -25.95 -11.75
C LEU A 7 5.77 -26.35 -13.20
N ARG A 8 5.76 -27.66 -13.45
CA ARG A 8 5.75 -28.18 -14.82
C ARG A 8 4.53 -27.63 -15.54
N ASP A 9 4.65 -27.38 -16.84
CA ASP A 9 3.56 -26.94 -17.70
C ASP A 9 2.22 -27.59 -17.28
N PRO A 10 1.34 -26.84 -16.61
CA PRO A 10 0.16 -27.40 -15.96
C PRO A 10 -0.89 -27.85 -16.98
N GLU A 11 -0.82 -27.34 -18.20
CA GLU A 11 -1.72 -27.68 -19.31
C GLU A 11 -1.21 -28.88 -20.11
N GLN A 12 0.01 -29.37 -19.83
CA GLN A 12 0.69 -30.46 -20.55
C GLN A 12 0.68 -30.29 -22.08
N SER A 13 0.61 -29.04 -22.54
CA SER A 13 0.49 -28.67 -23.96
C SER A 13 1.85 -28.58 -24.65
N GLY A 14 2.94 -28.93 -23.95
CA GLY A 14 4.31 -28.72 -24.41
C GLY A 14 4.77 -27.28 -24.22
N GLY A 15 4.04 -26.50 -23.42
CA GLY A 15 4.40 -25.16 -23.01
C GLY A 15 5.58 -25.14 -22.04
N ARG A 16 5.99 -23.93 -21.65
CA ARG A 16 7.00 -23.77 -20.61
C ARG A 16 6.43 -24.03 -19.22
N ASP A 17 7.32 -24.31 -18.28
CA ASP A 17 7.01 -24.30 -16.86
C ASP A 17 6.48 -22.93 -16.41
N ARG A 18 5.69 -22.93 -15.34
CA ARG A 18 5.14 -21.71 -14.72
C ARG A 18 5.66 -21.49 -13.32
N LEU A 19 5.90 -20.24 -12.99
CA LEU A 19 6.21 -19.86 -11.63
C LEU A 19 4.95 -19.88 -10.76
N ALA A 20 5.09 -20.34 -9.54
CA ALA A 20 4.06 -20.24 -8.51
C ALA A 20 4.67 -19.84 -7.18
N MET A 21 3.85 -19.25 -6.32
CA MET A 21 4.27 -18.80 -5.01
C MET A 21 3.19 -19.10 -3.98
N GLN A 22 3.64 -19.59 -2.83
CA GLN A 22 2.81 -19.75 -1.65
C GLN A 22 3.24 -18.72 -0.61
N ILE A 23 2.27 -17.96 -0.09
CA ILE A 23 2.51 -17.05 1.03
C ILE A 23 1.74 -17.55 2.24
N LEU A 24 2.49 -17.98 3.25
CA LEU A 24 1.96 -18.39 4.54
C LEU A 24 1.72 -17.16 5.43
N PHE A 25 0.46 -16.83 5.68
CA PHE A 25 0.07 -15.81 6.65
C PHE A 25 -0.04 -16.42 8.05
N ARG A 26 1.06 -16.32 8.82
CA ARG A 26 1.10 -16.77 10.23
C ARG A 26 0.53 -15.73 11.19
N PHE A 27 1.02 -14.49 11.08
CA PHE A 27 0.75 -13.42 12.04
C PHE A 27 -0.28 -12.45 11.48
N HIS A 28 -1.53 -12.63 11.89
CA HIS A 28 -2.66 -11.79 11.50
C HIS A 28 -3.27 -11.08 12.73
N LYS A 29 -4.19 -10.14 12.50
CA LYS A 29 -4.93 -9.50 13.59
C LYS A 29 -5.63 -10.56 14.44
N GLY A 30 -5.42 -10.55 15.76
CA GLY A 30 -5.99 -11.55 16.67
C GLY A 30 -5.30 -12.92 16.69
N HIS A 31 -4.12 -13.07 16.04
CA HIS A 31 -3.40 -14.35 16.01
C HIS A 31 -2.98 -14.88 17.40
N GLN A 32 -2.91 -14.01 18.41
CA GLN A 32 -2.65 -14.40 19.80
C GLN A 32 -3.81 -15.19 20.41
N ILE A 33 -5.04 -14.95 19.94
CA ILE A 33 -6.25 -15.61 20.42
C ILE A 33 -6.47 -16.93 19.66
N LYS A 34 -6.29 -16.93 18.33
CA LYS A 34 -6.46 -18.13 17.50
C LYS A 34 -5.42 -18.17 16.37
N ARG A 35 -4.48 -19.11 16.47
CA ARG A 35 -3.54 -19.41 15.38
C ARG A 35 -4.19 -20.37 14.39
N VAL A 36 -4.78 -19.83 13.32
CA VAL A 36 -5.03 -20.64 12.12
C VAL A 36 -4.18 -20.02 11.00
N PRO A 37 -3.11 -20.67 10.53
CA PRO A 37 -2.39 -20.19 9.35
C PRO A 37 -3.30 -20.23 8.11
N THR A 38 -3.19 -19.23 7.24
CA THR A 38 -3.80 -19.26 5.90
C THR A 38 -2.68 -19.18 4.87
N THR A 39 -2.65 -20.10 3.92
CA THR A 39 -1.72 -20.06 2.78
C THR A 39 -2.44 -19.50 1.57
N PHE A 40 -1.93 -18.42 1.01
CA PHE A 40 -2.38 -17.87 -0.26
C PHE A 40 -1.54 -18.43 -1.39
N LEU A 41 -2.19 -18.83 -2.48
CA LEU A 41 -1.55 -19.35 -3.68
C LEU A 41 -1.56 -18.26 -4.74
N PHE A 42 -0.41 -18.05 -5.37
CA PHE A 42 -0.24 -17.15 -6.51
C PHE A 42 0.35 -17.95 -7.65
N VAL A 43 -0.16 -17.70 -8.84
CA VAL A 43 0.37 -18.22 -10.10
C VAL A 43 0.91 -17.07 -10.92
N GLU A 44 1.85 -17.37 -11.81
CA GLU A 44 2.45 -16.39 -12.69
C GLU A 44 1.38 -15.68 -13.54
N GLU A 45 1.52 -14.36 -13.64
CA GLU A 45 0.65 -13.49 -14.45
C GLU A 45 1.44 -13.04 -15.68
N LYS A 46 0.78 -13.06 -16.84
CA LYS A 46 1.37 -12.71 -18.14
C LYS A 46 1.87 -11.27 -18.16
N LEU A 47 1.22 -10.38 -17.41
CA LEU A 47 1.61 -8.97 -17.27
C LEU A 47 2.54 -8.79 -16.06
N PRO A 48 3.86 -8.60 -16.26
CA PRO A 48 4.81 -8.55 -15.14
C PRO A 48 4.53 -7.41 -14.16
N ILE A 49 3.98 -6.29 -14.65
CA ILE A 49 3.67 -5.10 -13.85
C ILE A 49 2.66 -5.39 -12.72
N ILE A 50 1.75 -6.34 -12.91
CA ILE A 50 0.77 -6.78 -11.91
C ILE A 50 1.09 -8.17 -11.33
N CYS A 51 2.22 -8.77 -11.70
CA CYS A 51 2.59 -10.11 -11.25
C CYS A 51 3.37 -10.06 -9.92
N PRO A 52 2.79 -10.45 -8.76
CA PRO A 52 3.49 -10.42 -7.48
C PRO A 52 4.72 -11.35 -7.45
N ILE A 53 4.67 -12.45 -8.22
CA ILE A 53 5.80 -13.38 -8.36
C ILE A 53 6.99 -12.66 -9.02
N SER A 54 6.76 -11.98 -10.14
CA SER A 54 7.83 -11.24 -10.83
C SER A 54 8.46 -10.16 -9.96
N HIS A 55 7.65 -9.42 -9.20
CA HIS A 55 8.16 -8.39 -8.27
C HIS A 55 9.02 -8.97 -7.15
N ILE A 56 8.57 -10.06 -6.53
CA ILE A 56 9.31 -10.69 -5.43
C ILE A 56 10.55 -11.42 -5.97
N LEU A 57 10.48 -12.04 -7.14
CA LEU A 57 11.61 -12.68 -7.80
C LEU A 57 12.68 -11.66 -8.17
N ALA A 58 12.31 -10.54 -8.82
CA ALA A 58 13.24 -9.47 -9.18
C ALA A 58 13.97 -8.94 -7.95
N LYS A 59 13.24 -8.75 -6.84
CA LYS A 59 13.83 -8.36 -5.56
C LYS A 59 14.77 -9.42 -4.98
N ALA A 60 14.36 -10.68 -5.01
CA ALA A 60 15.20 -11.79 -4.54
C ALA A 60 16.52 -11.89 -5.32
N LEU A 61 16.47 -11.71 -6.63
CA LEU A 61 17.65 -11.70 -7.50
C LEU A 61 18.54 -10.49 -7.21
N ALA A 62 17.97 -9.29 -7.11
CA ALA A 62 18.71 -8.06 -6.80
C ALA A 62 19.42 -8.12 -5.44
N GLU A 63 18.87 -8.88 -4.49
CA GLU A 63 19.43 -9.04 -3.14
C GLU A 63 20.23 -10.33 -2.98
N GLY A 64 20.39 -11.11 -4.05
CA GLY A 64 21.10 -12.38 -4.01
C GLY A 64 20.53 -13.36 -2.99
N ALA A 65 19.22 -13.36 -2.76
CA ALA A 65 18.54 -14.12 -1.71
C ALA A 65 18.29 -15.60 -2.08
N ILE A 66 18.47 -15.95 -3.34
CA ILE A 66 18.28 -17.31 -3.87
C ILE A 66 19.51 -18.17 -3.57
N ALA A 67 19.31 -19.41 -3.12
CA ALA A 67 20.38 -20.31 -2.70
C ALA A 67 21.32 -20.74 -3.86
N ILE A 68 22.54 -21.15 -3.50
CA ILE A 68 23.51 -21.68 -4.47
C ILE A 68 22.97 -22.97 -5.10
N GLY A 69 23.11 -23.10 -6.42
CA GLY A 69 22.62 -24.24 -7.20
C GLY A 69 21.18 -24.09 -7.69
N GLU A 70 20.50 -22.99 -7.34
CA GLU A 70 19.24 -22.57 -7.94
C GLU A 70 19.53 -21.56 -9.08
N PRO A 71 18.56 -21.27 -9.97
CA PRO A 71 18.71 -20.22 -10.97
C PRO A 71 19.04 -18.86 -10.33
N ASN A 72 20.01 -18.14 -10.88
CA ASN A 72 20.54 -16.89 -10.33
C ASN A 72 20.27 -15.65 -11.20
N ASP A 73 19.57 -15.82 -12.32
CA ASP A 73 19.13 -14.75 -13.22
C ASP A 73 17.68 -14.97 -13.63
N ALA A 74 17.04 -13.90 -14.11
CA ALA A 74 15.63 -13.94 -14.48
C ALA A 74 15.35 -14.88 -15.66
N ALA A 75 16.20 -14.89 -16.69
CA ALA A 75 15.96 -15.69 -17.89
C ALA A 75 15.93 -17.19 -17.56
N SER A 76 16.82 -17.64 -16.69
CA SER A 76 16.87 -19.02 -16.22
C SER A 76 15.58 -19.46 -15.51
N PHE A 77 14.88 -18.57 -14.79
CA PHE A 77 13.58 -18.89 -14.17
C PHE A 77 12.45 -19.06 -15.18
N PHE A 78 12.50 -18.38 -16.32
CA PHE A 78 11.44 -18.43 -17.34
C PHE A 78 11.74 -19.42 -18.48
N ALA A 79 12.94 -20.00 -18.51
CA ALA A 79 13.39 -20.95 -19.53
C ALA A 79 13.33 -22.42 -19.09
N THR A 80 12.81 -22.72 -17.89
CA THR A 80 12.86 -24.08 -17.35
C THR A 80 11.92 -25.05 -18.08
N ARG A 81 12.33 -26.33 -18.10
CA ARG A 81 11.53 -27.48 -18.51
C ARG A 81 11.80 -28.64 -17.57
N ILE A 82 11.05 -28.70 -16.48
CA ILE A 82 11.26 -29.69 -15.43
C ILE A 82 10.57 -31.02 -15.76
N ASN A 83 11.19 -32.13 -15.35
CA ASN A 83 10.69 -33.49 -15.58
C ASN A 83 9.78 -34.03 -14.46
N ARG A 84 9.49 -33.21 -13.44
CA ARG A 84 8.68 -33.54 -12.26
C ARG A 84 7.58 -32.51 -12.07
N PRO A 85 6.51 -32.78 -11.29
CA PRO A 85 5.37 -31.86 -11.18
C PRO A 85 5.73 -30.45 -10.70
N GLY A 86 6.74 -30.32 -9.82
CA GLY A 86 7.23 -29.03 -9.37
C GLY A 86 8.58 -29.13 -8.66
N ILE A 87 9.32 -28.03 -8.67
CA ILE A 87 10.57 -27.83 -7.92
C ILE A 87 10.37 -26.65 -6.98
N LYS A 88 10.71 -26.84 -5.70
CA LYS A 88 10.73 -25.78 -4.70
C LYS A 88 12.06 -25.04 -4.76
N ILE A 89 12.02 -23.72 -4.87
CA ILE A 89 13.21 -22.88 -4.88
C ILE A 89 13.66 -22.62 -3.44
N ARG A 90 14.95 -22.77 -3.20
CA ARG A 90 15.56 -22.57 -1.88
C ARG A 90 16.06 -21.13 -1.70
N TRP A 91 15.83 -20.62 -0.51
CA TRP A 91 16.36 -19.35 -0.03
C TRP A 91 17.72 -19.58 0.62
N LYS A 92 18.60 -18.58 0.58
CA LYS A 92 19.78 -18.56 1.42
C LYS A 92 19.39 -18.43 2.89
N GLU A 93 20.16 -19.08 3.77
CA GLU A 93 19.88 -19.10 5.20
C GLU A 93 19.92 -17.69 5.81
N GLU A 94 20.90 -16.87 5.39
CA GLU A 94 21.02 -15.48 5.82
C GLU A 94 19.94 -14.55 5.26
N SER A 95 19.14 -15.02 4.31
CA SER A 95 17.96 -14.31 3.80
C SER A 95 16.71 -14.68 4.57
N LEU A 96 16.72 -15.77 5.35
CA LEU A 96 15.63 -16.11 6.24
C LEU A 96 15.50 -15.04 7.32
N HIS A 97 14.27 -14.82 7.78
CA HIS A 97 13.90 -13.79 8.77
C HIS A 97 14.08 -12.32 8.35
N LYS A 98 14.66 -12.03 7.18
CA LYS A 98 14.64 -10.68 6.63
C LYS A 98 13.23 -10.33 6.14
N PRO A 99 12.67 -9.16 6.53
CA PRO A 99 11.40 -8.73 6.00
C PRO A 99 11.46 -8.60 4.48
N LEU A 100 10.40 -9.00 3.78
CA LEU A 100 10.31 -8.76 2.34
C LEU A 100 10.15 -7.27 2.08
N PHE A 101 9.18 -6.62 2.71
CA PHE A 101 8.94 -5.19 2.57
C PHE A 101 9.77 -4.41 3.59
N ARG A 102 10.89 -3.82 3.14
CA ARG A 102 11.88 -3.15 4.00
C ARG A 102 11.98 -1.65 3.79
N LYS A 103 12.24 -0.92 4.88
CA LYS A 103 12.55 0.51 4.85
C LYS A 103 13.84 0.78 4.08
N SER A 104 13.95 1.99 3.56
CA SER A 104 15.19 2.52 2.98
C SER A 104 15.74 3.61 3.90
N ALA A 105 17.03 3.57 4.19
CA ALA A 105 17.76 4.62 4.89
C ALA A 105 18.59 5.41 3.89
N LYS A 106 18.66 6.75 4.06
CA LYS A 106 19.54 7.59 3.26
C LYS A 106 20.98 7.43 3.77
N THR A 107 21.89 7.11 2.86
CA THR A 107 23.33 7.01 3.12
C THR A 107 24.08 8.05 2.29
N LEU A 108 25.39 8.20 2.52
CA LEU A 108 26.22 9.12 1.73
C LEU A 108 26.25 8.72 0.25
N GLN A 109 26.06 7.43 -0.07
CA GLN A 109 26.07 6.89 -1.43
C GLN A 109 24.67 6.79 -2.05
N GLY A 110 23.61 7.19 -1.35
CA GLY A 110 22.24 7.13 -1.87
C GLY A 110 21.25 6.58 -0.84
N TYR A 111 20.62 5.46 -1.17
CA TYR A 111 19.63 4.81 -0.31
C TYR A 111 19.91 3.32 -0.18
N ASP A 112 20.04 2.85 1.05
CA ASP A 112 20.24 1.44 1.35
C ASP A 112 19.01 0.83 2.01
N LYS A 113 18.79 -0.47 1.78
CA LYS A 113 17.75 -1.22 2.48
C LYS A 113 18.24 -1.60 3.86
N ILE A 114 17.45 -1.27 4.88
CA ILE A 114 17.67 -1.70 6.26
C ILE A 114 16.72 -2.85 6.59
N ASP A 115 17.13 -3.78 7.44
CA ASP A 115 16.34 -4.96 7.83
C ASP A 115 15.17 -4.66 8.78
N GLU A 116 14.61 -3.45 8.69
CA GLU A 116 13.39 -3.05 9.36
C GLU A 116 12.18 -3.20 8.43
N PRO A 117 11.07 -3.78 8.93
CA PRO A 117 9.86 -3.92 8.14
C PRO A 117 9.22 -2.56 7.85
N LEU A 118 8.61 -2.45 6.66
CA LEU A 118 7.71 -1.35 6.34
C LEU A 118 6.50 -1.38 7.27
N THR A 119 6.13 -0.22 7.79
CA THR A 119 5.00 -0.09 8.72
C THR A 119 3.69 0.08 7.94
N GLN A 120 2.57 -0.22 8.62
CA GLN A 120 1.24 0.02 8.07
C GLN A 120 1.01 1.49 7.69
N SER A 121 1.55 2.43 8.47
CA SER A 121 1.47 3.86 8.18
C SER A 121 2.13 4.21 6.86
N ILE A 122 3.35 3.70 6.61
CA ILE A 122 4.07 3.98 5.36
C ILE A 122 3.31 3.40 4.16
N PHE A 123 2.79 2.17 4.28
CA PHE A 123 1.98 1.56 3.22
C PHE A 123 0.70 2.37 2.93
N ASN A 124 0.02 2.86 3.97
CA ASN A 124 -1.17 3.71 3.82
C ASN A 124 -0.81 5.06 3.16
N ASP A 125 0.27 5.70 3.60
CA ASP A 125 0.75 6.97 3.03
C ASP A 125 1.10 6.82 1.54
N HIS A 126 1.78 5.72 1.17
CA HIS A 126 2.08 5.41 -0.22
C HIS A 126 0.81 5.16 -1.05
N SER A 127 -0.19 4.48 -0.49
CA SER A 127 -1.48 4.24 -1.16
C SER A 127 -2.24 5.54 -1.39
N GLN A 128 -2.35 6.39 -0.37
CA GLN A 128 -3.01 7.70 -0.50
C GLN A 128 -2.29 8.58 -1.52
N ARG A 129 -0.94 8.59 -1.50
CA ARG A 129 -0.15 9.31 -2.50
C ARG A 129 -0.43 8.78 -3.90
N LEU A 130 -0.43 7.46 -4.10
CA LEU A 130 -0.74 6.85 -5.40
C LEU A 130 -2.12 7.30 -5.90
N GLY A 131 -3.16 7.19 -5.07
CA GLY A 131 -4.51 7.61 -5.42
C GLY A 131 -4.59 9.09 -5.81
N LYS A 132 -3.86 9.95 -5.09
CA LYS A 132 -3.74 11.38 -5.40
C LYS A 132 -3.03 11.61 -6.74
N GLU A 133 -1.90 10.94 -6.98
CA GLU A 133 -1.11 11.11 -8.20
C GLU A 133 -1.86 10.67 -9.46
N VAL A 134 -2.68 9.63 -9.35
CA VAL A 134 -3.53 9.16 -10.46
C VAL A 134 -4.83 9.94 -10.61
N GLY A 135 -5.11 10.91 -9.74
CA GLY A 135 -6.25 11.81 -9.84
C GLY A 135 -7.59 11.24 -9.34
N LEU A 136 -7.58 10.25 -8.44
CA LEU A 136 -8.83 9.73 -7.86
C LEU A 136 -9.43 10.75 -6.88
N GLU A 137 -10.73 11.00 -6.96
CA GLU A 137 -11.47 11.83 -5.98
C GLU A 137 -11.25 11.30 -4.55
N GLU A 138 -11.66 10.04 -4.33
CA GLU A 138 -11.43 9.32 -3.10
C GLU A 138 -10.03 8.69 -3.09
N LEU A 139 -9.22 9.03 -2.09
CA LEU A 139 -7.86 8.49 -1.98
C LEU A 139 -7.86 7.01 -1.61
N LEU A 140 -6.93 6.26 -2.21
CA LEU A 140 -6.75 4.85 -1.88
C LEU A 140 -6.30 4.68 -0.44
N GLN A 141 -6.98 3.76 0.27
CA GLN A 141 -6.62 3.34 1.62
C GLN A 141 -6.37 1.83 1.62
N ASN A 142 -5.71 1.34 2.68
CA ASN A 142 -5.53 -0.10 2.92
C ASN A 142 -6.84 -0.88 2.81
N TYR A 143 -7.94 -0.23 3.22
CA TYR A 143 -9.26 -0.80 3.22
C TYR A 143 -9.85 -0.97 1.81
N CYS A 144 -9.50 -0.10 0.86
CA CYS A 144 -9.95 -0.19 -0.53
C CYS A 144 -9.50 -1.52 -1.16
N TYR A 145 -8.23 -1.90 -1.00
CA TYR A 145 -7.71 -3.17 -1.51
C TYR A 145 -8.42 -4.37 -0.88
N ARG A 146 -8.64 -4.30 0.44
CA ARG A 146 -9.27 -5.39 1.18
C ARG A 146 -10.75 -5.54 0.81
N ARG A 147 -11.46 -4.43 0.56
CA ARG A 147 -12.83 -4.41 0.06
C ARG A 147 -12.91 -4.97 -1.36
N GLY A 148 -12.09 -4.49 -2.29
CA GLY A 148 -12.08 -4.99 -3.67
C GLY A 148 -11.75 -6.48 -3.75
N PHE A 149 -10.79 -6.95 -2.94
CA PHE A 149 -10.50 -8.38 -2.79
C PHE A 149 -11.71 -9.15 -2.23
N ALA A 150 -12.30 -8.66 -1.14
CA ALA A 150 -13.45 -9.30 -0.51
C ALA A 150 -14.63 -9.45 -1.46
N GLU A 151 -14.98 -8.39 -2.19
CA GLU A 151 -16.08 -8.36 -3.16
C GLU A 151 -15.83 -9.34 -4.32
N THR A 152 -14.59 -9.42 -4.81
CA THR A 152 -14.20 -10.37 -5.86
C THR A 152 -14.35 -11.81 -5.37
N VAL A 153 -13.88 -12.10 -4.15
CA VAL A 153 -14.00 -13.46 -3.58
C VAL A 153 -15.47 -13.81 -3.32
N ASP A 154 -16.26 -12.87 -2.80
CA ASP A 154 -17.69 -13.05 -2.53
C ASP A 154 -18.51 -13.33 -3.80
N ARG A 155 -18.14 -12.68 -4.92
CA ARG A 155 -18.80 -12.87 -6.22
C ARG A 155 -18.51 -14.23 -6.85
N HIS A 156 -17.29 -14.76 -6.68
CA HIS A 156 -16.81 -15.93 -7.43
C HIS A 156 -16.67 -17.20 -6.59
N TYR A 157 -16.65 -17.10 -5.27
CA TYR A 157 -16.40 -18.21 -4.37
C TYR A 157 -17.44 -18.29 -3.25
N ARG A 158 -17.46 -19.43 -2.55
CA ARG A 158 -18.33 -19.64 -1.40
C ARG A 158 -17.95 -18.70 -0.26
N GLN A 159 -18.95 -18.32 0.55
CA GLN A 159 -18.76 -17.52 1.76
C GLN A 159 -17.65 -18.06 2.68
N SER A 160 -17.50 -19.39 2.80
CA SER A 160 -16.43 -19.98 3.62
C SER A 160 -15.02 -19.61 3.13
N VAL A 161 -14.81 -19.48 1.82
CA VAL A 161 -13.54 -19.04 1.22
C VAL A 161 -13.33 -17.55 1.47
N ARG A 162 -14.38 -16.72 1.31
CA ARG A 162 -14.34 -15.29 1.64
C ARG A 162 -13.97 -15.07 3.11
N ASP A 163 -14.65 -15.75 4.03
CA ASP A 163 -14.42 -15.61 5.46
C ASP A 163 -13.02 -16.16 5.84
N GLN A 164 -12.55 -17.25 5.23
CA GLN A 164 -11.19 -17.77 5.43
C GLN A 164 -10.11 -16.80 4.95
N THR A 165 -10.28 -16.21 3.76
CA THR A 165 -9.30 -15.28 3.16
C THR A 165 -9.29 -13.92 3.86
N LEU A 166 -10.45 -13.45 4.33
CA LEU A 166 -10.55 -12.25 5.16
C LEU A 166 -10.27 -12.52 6.64
N ARG A 167 -10.18 -13.77 7.08
CA ARG A 167 -10.01 -14.14 8.49
C ARG A 167 -11.17 -13.68 9.37
N HIS A 168 -12.39 -13.70 8.84
CA HIS A 168 -13.60 -13.47 9.60
C HIS A 168 -14.07 -14.78 10.24
N GLN A 169 -14.73 -14.66 11.39
CA GLN A 169 -15.35 -15.84 12.00
C GLN A 169 -16.51 -16.33 11.10
N PRO A 170 -16.71 -17.65 10.97
CA PRO A 170 -17.89 -18.18 10.29
C PRO A 170 -19.16 -17.56 10.88
N ARG A 171 -20.10 -17.17 10.02
CA ARG A 171 -21.38 -16.54 10.40
C ARG A 171 -21.26 -15.16 11.06
N SER A 172 -20.09 -14.52 11.03
CA SER A 172 -19.98 -13.11 11.42
C SER A 172 -20.55 -12.19 10.34
N ASP A 173 -21.14 -11.09 10.78
CA ASP A 173 -21.58 -9.93 9.97
C ASP A 173 -20.44 -8.95 9.63
N THR A 174 -19.19 -9.24 10.01
CA THR A 174 -18.03 -8.33 9.81
C THR A 174 -17.89 -7.93 8.34
N TYR A 175 -18.12 -8.86 7.40
CA TYR A 175 -18.08 -8.53 5.98
C TYR A 175 -19.19 -7.53 5.61
N GLN A 176 -20.42 -7.81 6.02
CA GLN A 176 -21.60 -6.99 5.74
C GLN A 176 -21.50 -5.60 6.34
N MET A 177 -21.01 -5.48 7.58
CA MET A 177 -20.94 -4.21 8.30
C MET A 177 -19.78 -3.34 7.86
N ALA A 178 -18.64 -3.94 7.54
CA ALA A 178 -17.41 -3.17 7.33
C ALA A 178 -17.01 -3.13 5.84
N TYR A 179 -17.18 -4.22 5.09
CA TYR A 179 -16.63 -4.36 3.74
C TYR A 179 -17.69 -4.24 2.65
N HIS A 180 -18.97 -4.46 2.96
CA HIS A 180 -20.03 -4.25 1.99
C HIS A 180 -20.02 -2.81 1.51
N ASN A 181 -20.23 -2.62 0.20
CA ASN A 181 -20.30 -1.30 -0.38
C ASN A 181 -21.60 -0.62 0.08
N SER A 182 -21.55 0.68 0.36
CA SER A 182 -22.76 1.46 0.64
C SER A 182 -23.65 1.56 -0.60
N ARG A 183 -23.06 1.45 -1.80
CA ARG A 183 -23.80 1.27 -3.06
C ARG A 183 -24.27 -0.17 -3.17
N VAL A 184 -25.57 -0.33 -3.38
CA VAL A 184 -26.16 -1.62 -3.71
C VAL A 184 -25.54 -2.12 -5.01
N ASN A 185 -24.86 -3.28 -4.96
CA ASN A 185 -24.24 -3.89 -6.14
C ASN A 185 -25.27 -4.61 -7.03
N ALA A 186 -26.41 -3.97 -7.27
CA ALA A 186 -27.49 -4.42 -8.13
C ALA A 186 -28.25 -3.21 -8.67
N VAL A 187 -28.58 -3.21 -9.97
CA VAL A 187 -29.51 -2.23 -10.53
C VAL A 187 -30.91 -2.73 -10.23
N VAL A 188 -31.44 -2.31 -9.07
CA VAL A 188 -32.75 -2.76 -8.57
C VAL A 188 -33.86 -2.50 -9.59
N GLN A 189 -33.75 -1.42 -10.36
CA GLN A 189 -34.68 -1.10 -11.44
C GLN A 189 -34.71 -2.19 -12.54
N ASP A 190 -33.55 -2.71 -12.96
CA ASP A 190 -33.47 -3.75 -13.99
C ASP A 190 -34.10 -5.05 -13.50
N ALA A 191 -33.84 -5.41 -12.23
CA ALA A 191 -34.47 -6.56 -11.59
C ALA A 191 -36.00 -6.40 -11.51
N PHE A 192 -36.48 -5.23 -11.07
CA PHE A 192 -37.91 -4.94 -10.96
C PHE A 192 -38.63 -5.00 -12.30
N LEU A 193 -37.98 -4.54 -13.38
CA LEU A 193 -38.52 -4.54 -14.74
C LEU A 193 -38.31 -5.86 -15.50
N GLY A 194 -37.83 -6.92 -14.83
CA GLY A 194 -37.61 -8.22 -15.46
C GLY A 194 -36.47 -8.27 -16.48
N ARG A 195 -35.54 -7.31 -16.44
CA ARG A 195 -34.40 -7.20 -17.36
C ARG A 195 -33.17 -8.01 -16.91
N GLY A 196 -33.27 -8.66 -15.76
CA GLY A 196 -32.22 -9.50 -15.18
C GLY A 196 -31.37 -8.78 -14.13
N THR A 197 -30.39 -9.50 -13.59
CA THR A 197 -29.53 -9.06 -12.48
C THR A 197 -28.14 -8.62 -12.94
N SER A 198 -27.81 -8.85 -14.21
CA SER A 198 -26.52 -8.48 -14.81
C SER A 198 -26.68 -7.16 -15.55
N SER A 199 -26.23 -6.07 -14.95
CA SER A 199 -26.25 -4.75 -15.57
C SER A 199 -24.82 -4.29 -15.85
N PRO A 200 -24.45 -3.97 -17.11
CA PRO A 200 -23.11 -3.51 -17.45
C PRO A 200 -22.74 -2.18 -16.76
N TYR A 201 -23.75 -1.40 -16.37
CA TYR A 201 -23.59 -0.14 -15.66
C TYR A 201 -23.06 -0.32 -14.23
N LEU A 202 -23.29 -1.48 -13.58
CA LEU A 202 -22.80 -1.72 -12.22
C LEU A 202 -21.28 -1.65 -12.14
N ALA A 203 -20.59 -2.25 -13.11
CA ALA A 203 -19.14 -2.24 -13.15
C ALA A 203 -18.61 -0.80 -13.30
N VAL A 204 -19.25 0.01 -14.13
CA VAL A 204 -18.86 1.41 -14.37
C VAL A 204 -19.13 2.29 -13.15
N MET A 205 -20.34 2.23 -12.60
CA MET A 205 -20.77 3.09 -11.48
C MET A 205 -20.11 2.76 -10.15
N ASN A 206 -19.64 1.51 -9.97
CA ASN A 206 -18.94 1.09 -8.75
C ASN A 206 -17.42 1.26 -8.84
N HIS A 207 -16.86 1.57 -10.02
CA HIS A 207 -15.43 1.73 -10.16
C HIS A 207 -14.96 3.15 -9.79
N MET A 208 -13.96 3.26 -8.90
CA MET A 208 -13.41 4.56 -8.47
C MET A 208 -12.89 5.41 -9.63
N SER A 209 -12.55 4.81 -10.78
CA SER A 209 -12.05 5.54 -11.95
C SER A 209 -13.08 6.41 -12.63
N ILE A 210 -14.39 6.19 -12.41
CA ILE A 210 -15.42 7.04 -13.05
C ILE A 210 -15.27 8.50 -12.61
N ARG A 211 -14.75 8.73 -11.39
CA ARG A 211 -14.48 10.05 -10.82
C ARG A 211 -13.00 10.42 -10.83
N ARG A 212 -12.23 9.78 -11.70
CA ARG A 212 -10.80 10.07 -11.88
C ARG A 212 -10.66 11.30 -12.76
N ASN A 213 -9.90 12.28 -12.29
CA ASN A 213 -9.50 13.43 -13.10
C ASN A 213 -8.01 13.72 -12.91
N GLU A 214 -7.22 13.60 -13.99
CA GLU A 214 -5.77 13.80 -13.96
C GLU A 214 -5.36 15.24 -13.61
N LYS A 215 -6.26 16.20 -13.84
CA LYS A 215 -6.06 17.62 -13.52
C LYS A 215 -6.34 17.94 -12.04
N ALA A 216 -6.84 16.98 -11.26
CA ALA A 216 -7.13 17.19 -9.86
C ALA A 216 -5.87 17.68 -9.09
N PRO A 217 -5.99 18.68 -8.21
CA PRO A 217 -4.84 19.25 -7.51
C PRO A 217 -4.03 18.18 -6.76
N LYS A 218 -2.71 18.19 -6.95
CA LYS A 218 -1.76 17.25 -6.32
C LYS A 218 -0.88 17.92 -5.26
N ILE A 219 -0.70 19.22 -5.39
CA ILE A 219 0.08 20.10 -4.51
C ILE A 219 -0.68 21.40 -4.28
N VAL A 220 -0.36 22.10 -3.19
CA VAL A 220 -0.83 23.46 -2.95
C VAL A 220 0.23 24.41 -3.49
N PRO A 221 -0.11 25.35 -4.39
CA PRO A 221 0.81 26.39 -4.82
C PRO A 221 1.28 27.25 -3.65
N SER A 222 2.52 27.75 -3.69
CA SER A 222 3.10 28.55 -2.61
C SER A 222 2.30 29.83 -2.39
N GLU A 223 1.83 30.44 -3.47
CA GLU A 223 1.04 31.67 -3.49
C GLU A 223 -0.27 31.50 -2.70
N VAL A 224 -0.91 30.33 -2.82
CA VAL A 224 -2.13 29.99 -2.07
C VAL A 224 -1.82 29.86 -0.59
N MET A 225 -0.71 29.21 -0.23
CA MET A 225 -0.29 29.10 1.17
C MET A 225 0.08 30.46 1.78
N ASP A 226 0.68 31.34 1.00
CA ASP A 226 1.06 32.70 1.42
C ASP A 226 -0.17 33.56 1.69
N MET A 227 -1.19 33.50 0.82
CA MET A 227 -2.47 34.19 1.01
C MET A 227 -3.22 33.70 2.26
N ILE A 228 -3.24 32.39 2.52
CA ILE A 228 -3.90 31.82 3.70
C ILE A 228 -3.12 32.16 4.99
N GLY A 229 -1.79 32.20 4.90
CA GLY A 229 -0.91 32.43 6.02
C GLY A 229 -0.86 31.27 7.03
N PRO A 230 -0.02 31.37 8.08
CA PRO A 230 0.16 30.29 9.05
C PRO A 230 -1.02 30.17 10.03
N SER A 231 -1.44 28.93 10.29
CA SER A 231 -2.45 28.63 11.32
C SER A 231 -2.00 29.05 12.72
N LYS A 232 -2.94 29.16 13.66
CA LYS A 232 -2.64 29.48 15.07
C LYS A 232 -1.59 28.54 15.68
N LEU A 233 -1.68 27.24 15.38
CA LEU A 233 -0.73 26.23 15.83
C LEU A 233 0.68 26.47 15.26
N VAL A 234 0.78 26.75 13.96
CA VAL A 234 2.07 27.01 13.29
C VAL A 234 2.72 28.28 13.84
N ARG A 235 1.94 29.35 14.04
CA ARG A 235 2.43 30.60 14.66
C ARG A 235 2.96 30.37 16.06
N ARG A 236 2.21 29.67 16.91
CA ARG A 236 2.63 29.32 18.27
C ARG A 236 3.93 28.51 18.27
N LEU A 237 4.00 27.43 17.50
CA LEU A 237 5.21 26.59 17.43
C LEU A 237 6.42 27.36 16.87
N ALA A 238 6.21 28.28 15.92
CA ALA A 238 7.27 29.13 15.41
C ALA A 238 7.80 30.11 16.47
N ALA A 239 6.91 30.71 17.26
CA ALA A 239 7.29 31.58 18.38
C ALA A 239 8.02 30.80 19.49
N GLU A 240 7.51 29.62 19.88
CA GLU A 240 8.17 28.73 20.84
C GLU A 240 9.58 28.32 20.37
N LEU A 241 9.72 27.96 19.09
CA LEU A 241 11.02 27.63 18.49
C LEU A 241 11.96 28.84 18.46
N GLY A 242 11.44 30.04 18.19
CA GLY A 242 12.18 31.30 18.28
C GLY A 242 12.76 31.51 19.68
N ASN A 243 11.91 31.43 20.71
CA ASN A 243 12.34 31.57 22.11
C ASN A 243 13.40 30.54 22.50
N ILE A 244 13.26 29.27 22.07
CA ILE A 244 14.27 28.24 22.32
C ILE A 244 15.59 28.61 21.64
N ARG A 245 15.55 29.07 20.38
CA ARG A 245 16.76 29.50 19.68
C ARG A 245 17.42 30.69 20.36
N ASP A 246 16.66 31.65 20.86
CA ASP A 246 17.22 32.80 21.57
C ASP A 246 17.90 32.37 22.88
N LEU A 247 17.24 31.53 23.68
CA LEU A 247 17.80 30.97 24.92
C LEU A 247 19.09 30.17 24.66
N LEU A 248 19.10 29.34 23.62
CA LEU A 248 20.29 28.56 23.25
C LEU A 248 21.38 29.44 22.65
N GLY A 249 21.03 30.53 21.97
CA GLY A 249 21.97 31.55 21.52
C GLY A 249 22.69 32.21 22.69
N VAL A 250 21.97 32.55 23.77
CA VAL A 250 22.59 33.08 25.01
C VAL A 250 23.49 32.05 25.68
N LYS A 251 23.05 30.79 25.76
CA LYS A 251 23.78 29.73 26.48
C LYS A 251 25.02 29.20 25.75
N TYR A 252 24.96 29.08 24.43
CA TYR A 252 25.99 28.42 23.61
C TYR A 252 26.60 29.34 22.54
N GLY A 253 26.21 30.61 22.48
CA GLY A 253 26.54 31.55 21.40
C GLY A 253 25.77 31.29 20.11
N LYS A 254 25.55 30.03 19.74
CA LYS A 254 24.72 29.61 18.59
C LYS A 254 23.84 28.42 18.95
N PRO A 255 22.55 28.40 18.54
CA PRO A 255 21.66 27.26 18.80
C PRO A 255 22.16 25.94 18.21
N THR A 256 22.91 26.00 17.11
CA THR A 256 23.50 24.82 16.46
C THR A 256 24.61 24.16 17.27
N LEU A 257 25.14 24.85 18.29
CA LEU A 257 26.15 24.33 19.21
C LEU A 257 25.53 23.73 20.47
N ALA A 258 24.19 23.71 20.58
CA ALA A 258 23.52 23.04 21.67
C ALA A 258 23.88 21.55 21.72
N ILE A 259 23.99 21.02 22.93
CA ILE A 259 24.36 19.63 23.21
C ILE A 259 23.36 18.99 24.18
N GLY A 260 23.36 17.66 24.26
CA GLY A 260 22.50 16.92 25.18
C GLY A 260 21.01 17.22 24.99
N ASP A 261 20.31 17.42 26.11
CA ASP A 261 18.85 17.62 26.15
C ASP A 261 18.40 18.88 25.41
N ASP A 262 19.21 19.94 25.41
CA ASP A 262 18.91 21.19 24.70
C ASP A 262 18.83 20.97 23.18
N LEU A 263 19.74 20.16 22.62
CA LEU A 263 19.71 19.79 21.21
C LEU A 263 18.50 18.91 20.89
N LEU A 264 18.16 17.98 21.79
CA LEU A 264 17.00 17.11 21.64
C LEU A 264 15.70 17.93 21.61
N GLN A 265 15.55 18.87 22.54
CA GLN A 265 14.40 19.77 22.63
C GLN A 265 14.28 20.64 21.39
N LEU A 266 15.39 21.21 20.90
CA LEU A 266 15.42 21.99 19.66
C LEU A 266 14.93 21.14 18.47
N LYS A 267 15.49 19.95 18.27
CA LYS A 267 15.11 19.04 17.18
C LYS A 267 13.64 18.61 17.28
N GLN A 268 13.16 18.32 18.49
CA GLN A 268 11.76 17.96 18.72
C GLN A 268 10.84 19.09 18.28
N LYS A 269 11.12 20.34 18.69
CA LYS A 269 10.31 21.50 18.33
C LYS A 269 10.37 21.83 16.84
N GLU A 270 11.52 21.66 16.20
CA GLU A 270 11.65 21.78 14.74
C GLU A 270 10.79 20.75 14.01
N ASN A 271 10.76 19.50 14.50
CA ASN A 271 9.93 18.45 13.94
C ASN A 271 8.43 18.71 14.16
N GLU A 272 8.03 19.19 15.34
CA GLU A 272 6.65 19.60 15.63
C GLU A 272 6.18 20.71 14.68
N LEU A 273 7.00 21.76 14.50
CA LEU A 273 6.69 22.85 13.56
C LEU A 273 6.58 22.35 12.12
N ARG A 274 7.51 21.49 11.68
CA ARG A 274 7.48 20.89 10.35
C ARG A 274 6.21 20.06 10.13
N ALA A 275 5.85 19.22 11.10
CA ALA A 275 4.65 18.39 11.04
C ALA A 275 3.38 19.25 11.03
N ALA A 276 3.34 20.34 11.79
CA ALA A 276 2.21 21.28 11.81
C ALA A 276 2.03 21.99 10.46
N LYS A 277 3.13 22.46 9.85
CA LYS A 277 3.10 23.06 8.49
C LYS A 277 2.59 22.06 7.45
N GLN A 278 3.08 20.81 7.49
CA GLN A 278 2.62 19.74 6.60
C GLN A 278 1.15 19.38 6.83
N SER A 279 0.68 19.36 8.09
CA SER A 279 -0.72 19.14 8.41
C SER A 279 -1.61 20.25 7.85
N GLN A 280 -1.20 21.51 8.01
CA GLN A 280 -1.93 22.65 7.44
C GLN A 280 -2.00 22.56 5.91
N CYS A 281 -0.87 22.33 5.22
CA CYS A 281 -0.86 22.18 3.75
C CYS A 281 -1.77 21.02 3.28
N ARG A 282 -1.75 19.87 3.97
CA ARG A 282 -2.65 18.75 3.67
C ARG A 282 -4.12 19.13 3.79
N LYS A 283 -4.50 19.91 4.80
CA LYS A 283 -5.87 20.39 4.97
C LYS A 283 -6.28 21.33 3.84
N VAL A 284 -5.43 22.27 3.44
CA VAL A 284 -5.69 23.18 2.32
C VAL A 284 -5.87 22.37 1.03
N LEU A 285 -4.96 21.43 0.75
CA LEU A 285 -5.06 20.56 -0.42
C LEU A 285 -6.35 19.75 -0.43
N GLN A 286 -6.79 19.25 0.72
CA GLN A 286 -8.04 18.52 0.83
C GLN A 286 -9.25 19.37 0.43
N HIS A 287 -9.29 20.64 0.84
CA HIS A 287 -10.36 21.58 0.45
C HIS A 287 -10.30 21.89 -1.05
N MET A 288 -9.13 22.25 -1.58
CA MET A 288 -8.95 22.52 -3.01
C MET A 288 -9.40 21.35 -3.88
N ARG A 289 -9.11 20.11 -3.45
CA ARG A 289 -9.55 18.91 -4.16
C ARG A 289 -11.05 18.71 -4.08
N ALA A 290 -11.65 18.91 -2.90
CA ALA A 290 -13.10 18.80 -2.74
C ALA A 290 -13.84 19.81 -3.63
N GLU A 291 -13.41 21.07 -3.64
CA GLU A 291 -13.95 22.11 -4.53
C GLU A 291 -13.76 21.74 -6.01
N PHE A 292 -12.58 21.26 -6.39
CA PHE A 292 -12.29 20.85 -7.77
C PHE A 292 -13.26 19.77 -8.27
N PHE A 293 -13.52 18.73 -7.48
CA PHE A 293 -14.43 17.65 -7.88
C PHE A 293 -15.90 18.06 -7.84
N GLN A 294 -16.29 18.98 -6.94
CA GLN A 294 -17.63 19.56 -6.95
C GLN A 294 -17.88 20.39 -8.21
N MET A 295 -16.97 21.30 -8.57
CA MET A 295 -17.14 22.18 -9.74
C MET A 295 -16.99 21.41 -11.07
N SER A 296 -16.17 20.37 -11.11
CA SER A 296 -16.02 19.55 -12.33
C SER A 296 -17.29 18.80 -12.70
N ASP A 297 -18.17 18.53 -11.73
CA ASP A 297 -19.47 17.91 -11.96
C ASP A 297 -20.52 18.94 -12.43
N ASP A 298 -20.31 20.24 -12.18
CA ASP A 298 -21.20 21.34 -12.59
C ASP A 298 -20.90 21.87 -14.01
N ASP A 299 -19.67 21.67 -14.51
CA ASP A 299 -19.20 22.13 -15.84
C ASP A 299 -19.42 21.08 -16.98
N GLN A 300 -20.15 19.99 -16.72
CA GLN A 300 -20.57 18.97 -17.71
C GLN A 300 -22.05 19.09 -18.08
#